data_AF-A0A962APH0-F1
#
_entry.id   AF-A0A962APH0-F1
#
_cell.length_a   1.000
_cell.length_b   1.000
_cell.length_c   1.000
_cell.angle_alpha   90.00
_cell.angle_beta   90.00
_cell.angle_gamma   90.00
#
_symmetry.space_group_name_H-M   'P 1'
#
loop_
_entity.id
_entity.type
_entity.pdbx_description
1 polymer ?
#
loop_
_entity_poly.entity_id
_entity_poly.type
_entity_poly.pdbx_seq_one_letter_code
_entity_poly.pdbx_strand_id
1 'polypeptide(L)'
;MEAAVDYIIEVLRRPQEYIYAGYLDRQTAKITGALDALEARLGDLAGIDLGSITAACALGYLDLRFTDKLDWRARAPGLAAWYAEFAKRPSMQKTRPDA
;
A
#
# COMPACT_ATOMS: atom_id res chain seq x y z
N MET A 1 -2.74 3.92 -4.06
CA MET A 1 -3.24 4.48 -2.78
C MET A 1 -4.76 4.57 -2.80
N GLU A 2 -5.38 5.25 -3.77
CA GLU A 2 -6.85 5.39 -3.88
C GLU A 2 -7.64 4.10 -3.64
N ALA A 3 -7.27 2.99 -4.30
CA ALA A 3 -7.99 1.74 -4.14
C ALA A 3 -8.01 1.21 -2.68
N ALA A 4 -6.93 1.45 -1.94
CA ALA A 4 -6.81 1.12 -0.53
C ALA A 4 -7.68 2.03 0.34
N VAL A 5 -7.74 3.33 0.02
CA VAL A 5 -8.61 4.29 0.72
C VAL A 5 -10.09 3.95 0.50
N ASP A 6 -10.49 3.68 -0.73
CA ASP A 6 -11.86 3.27 -1.09
C ASP A 6 -12.31 2.04 -0.31
N TYR A 7 -11.45 1.01 -0.24
CA TYR A 7 -11.72 -0.21 0.53
C TYR A 7 -11.96 0.13 2.01
N ILE A 8 -11.10 0.97 2.59
CA ILE A 8 -11.20 1.35 4.00
C ILE A 8 -12.46 2.17 4.26
N ILE A 9 -12.82 3.10 3.37
CA ILE A 9 -14.06 3.86 3.47
C ILE A 9 -15.27 2.91 3.45
N GLU A 10 -15.30 1.96 2.51
CA GLU A 10 -16.39 0.98 2.41
C GLU A 10 -16.57 0.20 3.71
N VAL A 11 -15.47 -0.32 4.29
CA VAL A 11 -15.52 -1.12 5.53
C VAL A 11 -15.77 -0.27 6.78
N LEU A 12 -15.24 0.95 6.86
CA LEU A 12 -15.35 1.78 8.07
C LEU A 12 -16.64 2.61 8.12
N ARG A 13 -17.25 2.94 6.97
CA ARG A 13 -18.39 3.87 6.92
C ARG A 13 -19.71 3.18 6.67
N ARG A 14 -19.72 1.98 6.07
CA ARG A 14 -20.98 1.25 5.86
C ARG A 14 -21.28 0.30 7.01
N PRO A 15 -22.55 0.18 7.43
CA PRO A 15 -22.99 -0.96 8.22
C PRO A 15 -22.63 -2.27 7.51
N GLN A 16 -22.28 -3.30 8.29
CA GLN A 16 -21.78 -4.57 7.77
C GLN A 16 -22.68 -5.19 6.69
N GLU A 17 -24.00 -5.05 6.83
CA GLU A 17 -25.01 -5.54 5.90
C GLU A 17 -25.02 -4.84 4.53
N TYR A 18 -24.43 -3.65 4.42
CA TYR A 18 -24.36 -2.87 3.18
C TYR A 18 -22.97 -2.85 2.54
N ILE A 19 -22.00 -3.58 3.11
CA ILE A 19 -20.69 -3.74 2.51
C ILE A 19 -20.83 -4.61 1.27
N TYR A 20 -20.48 -4.07 0.10
CA TYR A 20 -20.51 -4.85 -1.12
C TYR A 20 -19.19 -5.58 -1.35
N ALA A 21 -19.18 -6.90 -1.12
CA ALA A 21 -18.00 -7.75 -1.28
C ALA A 21 -17.36 -7.61 -2.68
N GLY A 22 -18.16 -7.59 -3.75
CA GLY A 22 -17.65 -7.41 -5.12
C GLY A 22 -17.03 -6.03 -5.40
N TYR A 23 -17.28 -5.01 -4.56
CA TYR A 23 -16.51 -3.77 -4.61
C TYR A 23 -15.15 -3.97 -3.93
N LEU A 24 -15.13 -4.54 -2.72
CA LEU A 24 -13.89 -4.85 -2.02
C LEU A 24 -12.94 -5.72 -2.86
N ASP A 25 -13.45 -6.77 -3.49
CA ASP A 25 -12.65 -7.65 -4.35
C ASP A 25 -12.00 -6.90 -5.51
N ARG A 26 -12.75 -5.97 -6.14
CA ARG A 26 -12.21 -5.12 -7.21
C ARG A 26 -11.13 -4.17 -6.71
N GLN A 27 -11.30 -3.61 -5.52
CA GLN A 27 -10.29 -2.74 -4.92
C GLN A 27 -9.04 -3.54 -4.53
N THR A 28 -9.20 -4.73 -3.95
CA THR A 28 -8.11 -5.66 -3.66
C THR A 28 -7.34 -6.04 -4.92
N ALA A 29 -8.03 -6.38 -6.01
CA ALA A 29 -7.41 -6.72 -7.29
C ALA A 29 -6.54 -5.57 -7.85
N LYS A 30 -7.00 -4.32 -7.73
CA LYS A 30 -6.20 -3.13 -8.12
C LYS A 30 -4.96 -2.98 -7.24
N ILE A 31 -5.09 -3.17 -5.93
CA ILE A 31 -3.97 -3.07 -4.98
C ILE A 31 -2.93 -4.14 -5.32
N THR A 32 -3.35 -5.40 -5.45
CA THR A 32 -2.44 -6.52 -5.75
C THR A 32 -1.80 -6.38 -7.12
N GLY A 33 -2.55 -5.96 -8.15
CA GLY A 33 -1.99 -5.72 -9.47
C GLY A 33 -0.96 -4.59 -9.50
N ALA A 34 -1.16 -3.53 -8.70
CA ALA A 34 -0.17 -2.46 -8.56
C ALA A 34 1.10 -2.93 -7.83
N LEU A 35 0.96 -3.78 -6.81
CA LEU A 35 2.11 -4.40 -6.11
C LEU A 35 2.91 -5.28 -7.07
N ASP A 36 2.24 -6.14 -7.83
CA ASP A 36 2.89 -7.04 -8.80
C ASP A 36 3.65 -6.23 -9.89
N ALA A 37 3.05 -5.12 -10.36
CA ALA A 37 3.67 -4.25 -11.34
C ALA A 37 4.90 -3.51 -10.80
N LEU A 38 4.87 -3.05 -9.54
CA LEU A 38 6.01 -2.41 -8.89
C LEU A 38 7.13 -3.40 -8.58
N GLU A 39 6.79 -4.61 -8.13
CA GLU A 39 7.74 -5.71 -7.91
C GLU A 39 8.50 -6.05 -9.20
N ALA A 40 7.79 -6.14 -10.33
CA ALA A 40 8.41 -6.42 -11.63
C ALA A 40 9.30 -5.26 -12.14
N ARG A 41 9.15 -4.05 -11.59
CA ARG A 41 9.80 -2.81 -12.06
C ARG A 41 10.60 -2.11 -10.98
N LEU A 42 11.18 -2.86 -10.04
CA LEU A 42 11.94 -2.29 -8.92
C LEU A 42 13.07 -1.35 -9.34
N GLY A 43 13.65 -1.56 -10.53
CA GLY A 43 14.67 -0.66 -11.09
C GLY A 43 14.19 0.79 -11.24
N ASP A 44 12.88 1.01 -11.45
CA ASP A 44 12.28 2.34 -11.55
C ASP A 44 12.30 3.08 -10.20
N LEU A 45 12.50 2.37 -9.08
CA LEU A 45 12.52 2.92 -7.72
C LEU A 45 13.93 3.13 -7.16
N ALA A 46 14.97 3.02 -7.99
CA ALA A 46 16.36 3.17 -7.57
C ALA A 46 16.71 4.63 -7.21
N GLY A 47 16.08 5.60 -7.87
CA GLY A 47 16.25 7.03 -7.59
C GLY A 47 15.38 7.52 -6.44
N ILE A 48 15.76 8.66 -5.85
CA ILE A 48 14.87 9.42 -4.96
C ILE A 48 14.20 10.51 -5.79
N ASP A 49 12.99 10.21 -6.21
CA ASP A 49 12.14 11.08 -6.99
C ASP A 49 10.66 10.97 -6.57
N LEU A 50 9.78 11.64 -7.29
CA LEU A 50 8.34 11.59 -7.04
C LEU A 50 7.80 10.16 -7.06
N GLY A 51 8.25 9.31 -7.99
CA GLY A 51 7.79 7.92 -8.11
C GLY A 51 8.15 7.11 -6.87
N SER A 52 9.41 7.16 -6.44
CA SER A 52 9.90 6.48 -5.24
C SER A 52 9.19 6.95 -3.96
N ILE A 53 8.96 8.26 -3.82
CA ILE A 53 8.29 8.84 -2.66
C ILE A 53 6.81 8.44 -2.64
N THR A 54 6.13 8.51 -3.78
CA THR A 54 4.73 8.09 -3.90
C THR A 54 4.57 6.60 -3.61
N ALA A 55 5.46 5.74 -4.12
CA ALA A 55 5.45 4.31 -3.82
C ALA A 55 5.65 4.05 -2.32
N ALA A 56 6.64 4.69 -1.70
CA ALA A 56 6.90 4.53 -0.27
C ALA A 56 5.72 4.98 0.60
N CYS A 57 5.09 6.12 0.30
CA CYS A 57 3.90 6.58 1.00
C CYS A 57 2.72 5.61 0.84
N ALA A 58 2.54 5.03 -0.36
CA ALA A 58 1.49 4.04 -0.60
C ALA A 58 1.70 2.77 0.21
N LEU A 59 2.92 2.25 0.28
CA LEU A 59 3.27 1.07 1.07
C LEU A 59 3.14 1.33 2.58
N GLY A 60 3.56 2.52 3.05
CA GLY A 60 3.33 2.93 4.44
C GLY A 60 1.85 3.03 4.80
N TYR A 61 0.99 3.42 3.87
CA TYR A 61 -0.46 3.39 4.08
C TYR A 61 -1.01 1.96 4.16
N LEU A 62 -0.48 1.02 3.37
CA LEU A 62 -0.84 -0.40 3.49
C LEU A 62 -0.42 -0.95 4.85
N ASP A 63 0.75 -0.60 5.38
CA ASP A 63 1.13 -0.99 6.75
C ASP A 63 0.18 -0.45 7.82
N LEU A 64 -0.28 0.79 7.65
CA LEU A 64 -1.18 1.42 8.60
C LEU A 64 -2.59 0.80 8.60
N ARG A 65 -3.12 0.43 7.41
CA ARG A 65 -4.55 0.12 7.25
C ARG A 65 -4.87 -1.28 6.75
N PHE A 66 -3.88 -2.02 6.23
CA PHE A 66 -4.06 -3.31 5.55
C PHE A 66 -3.36 -4.49 6.21
N THR A 67 -2.72 -4.31 7.36
CA THR A 67 -1.98 -5.38 8.06
C THR A 67 -2.84 -6.63 8.35
N ASP A 68 -4.13 -6.47 8.60
CA ASP A 68 -5.10 -7.55 8.85
C ASP A 68 -5.86 -8.03 7.60
N LYS A 69 -5.62 -7.39 6.44
CA LYS A 69 -6.41 -7.57 5.20
C LYS A 69 -5.61 -8.17 4.06
N LEU A 70 -4.32 -7.84 3.97
CA LEU A 70 -3.44 -8.27 2.89
C LEU A 70 -1.99 -8.32 3.37
N ASP A 71 -1.38 -9.49 3.32
CA ASP A 71 0.07 -9.63 3.46
C ASP A 71 0.77 -9.23 2.15
N TRP A 72 0.89 -7.92 1.94
CA TRP A 72 1.50 -7.38 0.73
C TRP A 72 3.00 -7.70 0.64
N ARG A 73 3.67 -7.92 1.78
CA ARG A 73 5.10 -8.21 1.82
C ARG A 73 5.41 -9.61 1.30
N ALA A 74 4.58 -10.59 1.67
CA ALA A 74 4.70 -11.94 1.11
C ALA A 74 4.47 -11.96 -0.40
N ARG A 75 3.61 -11.06 -0.91
CA ARG A 75 3.31 -10.95 -2.35
C ARG A 75 4.41 -10.26 -3.16
N ALA A 76 5.00 -9.19 -2.62
CA ALA A 76 6.00 -8.36 -3.29
C ALA A 76 7.28 -8.27 -2.43
N PRO A 77 8.07 -9.34 -2.34
CA PRO A 77 9.19 -9.43 -1.40
C PRO A 77 10.35 -8.48 -1.71
N GLY A 78 10.65 -8.22 -2.99
CA GLY A 78 11.67 -7.26 -3.38
C GLY A 78 11.27 -5.82 -3.06
N LEU A 79 10.00 -5.49 -3.31
CA LEU A 79 9.40 -4.21 -2.94
C LEU A 79 9.36 -4.02 -1.43
N ALA A 80 9.08 -5.08 -0.67
CA ALA A 80 9.13 -5.07 0.78
C ALA A 80 10.54 -4.79 1.30
N ALA A 81 11.56 -5.45 0.72
CA ALA A 81 12.96 -5.20 1.08
C ALA A 81 13.40 -3.78 0.74
N TRP A 82 13.04 -3.28 -0.46
CA TRP A 82 13.30 -1.90 -0.86
C TRP A 82 12.64 -0.91 0.11
N TYR A 83 11.38 -1.11 0.44
CA TYR A 83 10.65 -0.22 1.35
C TYR A 83 11.22 -0.24 2.76
N ALA A 84 11.67 -1.39 3.25
CA ALA A 84 12.31 -1.50 4.57
C ALA A 84 13.55 -0.61 4.69
N GLU A 85 14.33 -0.46 3.61
CA GLU A 85 15.45 0.48 3.57
C GLU A 85 14.99 1.92 3.35
N PHE A 86 14.08 2.16 2.40
CA PHE A 86 13.59 3.51 2.09
C PHE A 86 12.89 4.17 3.28
N ALA A 87 12.13 3.40 4.06
CA ALA A 87 11.41 3.88 5.23
C ALA A 87 12.35 4.40 6.34
N LYS A 88 13.62 3.98 6.40
CA LYS A 88 14.60 4.45 7.41
C LYS A 88 15.01 5.91 7.23
N ARG A 89 14.72 6.52 6.08
CA ARG A 89 15.11 7.91 5.78
C ARG A 89 14.54 8.88 6.81
N PRO A 90 15.28 9.92 7.23
CA PRO A 90 14.80 10.90 8.20
C PRO A 90 13.49 11.58 7.80
N SER A 91 13.27 11.83 6.51
CA SER A 91 12.01 12.40 6.03
C SER A 91 10.83 11.47 6.28
N MET A 92 10.98 10.17 5.94
CA MET A 92 9.94 9.15 6.14
C MET A 92 9.61 8.96 7.62
N GLN A 93 10.64 8.92 8.47
CA GLN A 93 10.47 8.76 9.92
C GLN A 93 9.76 9.98 10.54
N LYS A 94 10.13 11.20 10.15
CA LYS A 94 9.52 12.44 10.67
C LYS A 94 8.07 12.64 10.25
N THR A 95 7.64 12.03 9.15
CA THR A 95 6.27 12.16 8.62
C THR A 95 5.47 10.87 8.71
N ARG A 96 5.92 9.90 9.52
CA ARG A 96 5.18 8.66 9.71
C ARG A 96 3.85 9.00 10.41
N PRO A 97 2.70 8.54 9.90
CA PRO A 97 1.42 8.80 10.54
C PRO A 97 1.35 8.10 11.90
N ASP A 98 0.67 8.74 12.84
CA ASP A 98 0.30 8.13 14.11
C ASP A 98 -0.76 7.03 13.86
N ALA A 99 -0.76 6.01 14.73
CA ALA A 99 -1.68 4.88 14.66
C ALA A 99 -3.08 5.26 15.15
#